data_AF-A0A7X2TQX0-F1
#
_entry.id   AF-A0A7X2TQX0-F1
#
_cell.length_a   1.000
_cell.length_b   1.000
_cell.length_c   1.000
_cell.angle_alpha   90.00
_cell.angle_beta   90.00
_cell.angle_gamma   90.00
#
_symmetry.space_group_name_H-M   'P 1'
#
loop_
_entity.id
_entity.type
_entity.pdbx_description
1 polymer ?
#
loop_
_entity_poly.entity_id
_entity_poly.type
_entity_poly.pdbx_seq_one_letter_code
_entity_poly.pdbx_strand_id
1 'polypeptide(L)'
;MSEYVIPLVALLLTFLSTLSCLRFVFSRQGFFWIIPFVLSVLLTLNNFFILLYPQMSFFSYPKVVLAFPVFLAAFWYFMVITFHYALKRGVLRNRVSNDQKKNYQEALFLEKIERREFIKFSKRKKEILENGAYEPKLYRKDECNLTLFDNPSSKNFR
;
A
#
# COMPACT_ATOMS: atom_id res chain seq x y z
N MET A 1 12.32 37.81 -23.25
CA MET A 1 12.85 36.89 -22.21
C MET A 1 11.75 36.07 -21.55
N SER A 2 10.64 36.67 -21.10
CA SER A 2 9.51 35.96 -20.46
C SER A 2 8.88 34.84 -21.32
N GLU A 3 8.92 35.00 -22.65
CA GLU A 3 8.37 34.02 -23.61
C GLU A 3 9.06 32.65 -23.58
N TYR A 4 10.32 32.59 -23.14
CA TYR A 4 11.07 31.32 -22.99
C TYR A 4 11.05 30.80 -21.56
N VAL A 5 10.94 31.69 -20.57
CA VAL A 5 10.94 31.32 -19.14
C VAL A 5 9.70 30.50 -18.79
N ILE A 6 8.54 30.90 -19.32
CA ILE A 6 7.25 30.24 -19.07
C ILE A 6 7.22 28.78 -19.56
N PRO A 7 7.50 28.48 -20.85
CA PRO A 7 7.52 27.10 -21.33
C PRO A 7 8.64 26.29 -20.66
N LEU A 8 9.76 26.91 -20.28
CA LEU A 8 10.83 26.24 -19.55
C LEU A 8 10.37 25.79 -18.15
N VAL A 9 9.69 26.65 -17.40
CA VAL A 9 9.13 26.28 -16.07
C VAL A 9 8.04 25.21 -16.21
N ALA A 10 7.16 25.33 -17.20
CA ALA A 10 6.14 24.30 -17.48
C ALA A 10 6.76 22.95 -17.87
N LEU A 11 7.84 22.98 -18.66
CA LEU A 11 8.60 21.79 -19.03
C LEU A 11 9.24 21.14 -17.81
N LEU A 12 9.85 21.91 -16.92
CA LEU A 12 10.41 21.38 -15.67
C LEU A 12 9.33 20.71 -14.81
N LEU A 13 8.17 21.35 -14.63
CA LEU A 13 7.05 20.79 -13.84
C LEU A 13 6.52 19.48 -14.45
N THR A 14 6.33 19.44 -15.77
CA THR A 14 5.85 18.23 -16.45
C THR A 14 6.91 17.13 -16.49
N PHE A 15 8.18 17.49 -16.58
CA PHE A 15 9.29 16.53 -16.46
C PHE A 15 9.37 15.92 -15.05
N LEU A 16 9.22 16.73 -14.00
CA LEU A 16 9.14 16.23 -12.61
C LEU A 16 7.94 15.30 -12.41
N SER A 17 6.79 15.63 -12.99
CA SER A 17 5.60 14.77 -13.01
C SER A 17 5.89 13.44 -13.70
N THR A 18 6.55 13.47 -14.87
CA THR A 18 6.91 12.28 -15.65
C THR A 18 7.89 11.39 -14.87
N LEU A 19 8.92 11.96 -14.25
CA LEU A 19 9.86 11.22 -13.40
C LEU A 19 9.17 10.57 -12.19
N SER A 20 8.25 11.30 -11.56
CA SER A 20 7.46 10.78 -10.44
C SER A 20 6.64 9.57 -10.89
N CYS A 21 6.02 9.63 -12.07
CA CYS A 21 5.27 8.51 -12.66
C CYS A 21 6.18 7.34 -13.06
N LEU A 22 7.36 7.60 -13.65
CA LEU A 22 8.28 6.57 -14.15
C LEU A 22 8.66 5.54 -13.07
N ARG A 23 8.93 6.01 -11.84
CA ARG A 23 9.24 5.13 -10.71
C ARG A 23 8.12 4.12 -10.43
N PHE A 24 6.86 4.51 -10.64
CA PHE A 24 5.71 3.67 -10.33
C PHE A 24 5.27 2.77 -11.48
N VAL A 25 5.64 3.06 -12.73
CA VAL A 25 5.35 2.20 -13.89
C VAL A 25 5.93 0.79 -13.69
N PHE A 26 7.09 0.67 -13.04
CA PHE A 26 7.72 -0.62 -12.73
C PHE A 26 7.20 -1.30 -11.45
N SER A 27 6.24 -0.70 -10.74
CA SER A 27 5.67 -1.29 -9.52
C SER A 27 4.62 -2.35 -9.84
N ARG A 28 4.27 -3.18 -8.85
CA ARG A 28 3.18 -4.18 -8.94
C ARG A 28 1.81 -3.56 -9.27
N GLN A 29 1.69 -2.24 -9.09
CA GLN A 29 0.52 -1.43 -9.43
C GLN A 29 0.74 -0.53 -10.66
N GLY A 30 1.81 -0.78 -11.42
CA GLY A 30 2.25 0.07 -12.53
C GLY A 30 1.20 0.28 -13.61
N PHE A 31 0.26 -0.66 -13.76
CA PHE A 31 -0.82 -0.54 -14.73
C PHE A 31 -1.71 0.70 -14.52
N PHE A 32 -1.98 1.07 -13.26
CA PHE A 32 -2.72 2.31 -12.95
C PHE A 32 -1.90 3.57 -13.22
N TRP A 33 -0.58 3.45 -13.27
CA TRP A 33 0.35 4.55 -13.52
C TRP A 33 0.69 4.74 -14.99
N ILE A 34 0.32 3.81 -15.88
CA ILE A 34 0.52 3.94 -17.33
C ILE A 34 -0.24 5.16 -17.87
N ILE A 35 -1.49 5.35 -17.49
CA ILE A 35 -2.32 6.46 -18.01
C ILE A 35 -1.74 7.83 -17.58
N PRO A 36 -1.48 8.09 -16.28
CA PRO A 36 -0.82 9.33 -15.88
C PRO A 36 0.56 9.52 -16.51
N PHE A 37 1.33 8.44 -16.67
CA PHE A 37 2.66 8.50 -17.28
C PHE A 37 2.60 8.92 -18.75
N VAL A 38 1.76 8.28 -19.56
CA VAL A 38 1.59 8.61 -20.98
C VAL A 38 1.13 10.07 -21.12
N LEU A 39 0.18 10.51 -20.29
CA LEU A 39 -0.30 11.88 -20.33
C LEU A 39 0.79 12.88 -19.92
N SER A 40 1.58 12.59 -18.88
CA SER A 40 2.74 13.44 -18.51
C SER A 40 3.77 13.52 -19.63
N VAL A 41 4.09 12.41 -20.30
CA VAL A 41 5.01 12.39 -21.45
C VAL A 41 4.48 13.25 -22.59
N LEU A 42 3.20 13.13 -22.95
CA LEU A 42 2.58 13.95 -23.99
C LEU A 42 2.64 15.45 -23.65
N LEU A 43 2.38 15.82 -22.39
CA LEU A 43 2.49 17.20 -21.94
C LEU A 43 3.93 17.72 -21.97
N THR A 44 4.91 16.89 -21.57
CA THR A 44 6.33 17.26 -21.65
C THR A 44 6.77 17.46 -23.09
N LEU A 45 6.38 16.56 -24.01
CA LEU A 45 6.65 16.72 -25.44
C LEU A 45 6.01 18.00 -25.99
N ASN A 46 4.76 18.28 -25.64
CA ASN A 46 4.08 19.50 -26.07
C ASN A 46 4.83 20.77 -25.62
N ASN A 47 5.21 20.85 -24.33
CA ASN A 47 5.98 21.97 -23.81
C ASN A 47 7.37 22.09 -24.45
N PHE A 48 8.01 20.96 -24.78
CA PHE A 48 9.29 20.93 -25.49
C PHE A 48 9.17 21.49 -26.91
N PHE A 49 8.13 21.10 -27.66
CA PHE A 49 7.88 21.64 -29.00
C PHE A 49 7.56 23.13 -28.98
N ILE A 50 6.82 23.63 -27.98
CA ILE A 50 6.54 25.06 -27.81
C ILE A 50 7.84 25.85 -27.57
N LEU A 51 8.77 25.30 -26.80
CA LEU A 51 10.07 25.92 -26.55
C LEU A 51 10.95 25.96 -27.82
N LEU A 52 10.93 24.89 -28.62
CA LEU A 52 11.80 24.73 -29.79
C LEU A 52 11.25 25.46 -31.03
N TYR A 53 9.93 25.57 -31.16
CA TYR A 53 9.23 26.22 -32.26
C TYR A 53 8.16 27.20 -31.73
N PRO A 54 8.56 28.34 -31.12
CA PRO A 54 7.60 29.30 -30.54
C PRO A 54 6.63 29.88 -31.59
N GLN A 55 7.07 29.96 -32.85
CA GLN A 55 6.30 30.39 -34.02
C GLN A 55 5.22 29.40 -34.49
N MET A 56 5.27 28.13 -34.03
CA MET A 56 4.24 27.10 -34.30
C MET A 56 3.16 27.06 -33.21
N SER A 57 3.12 28.04 -32.31
CA SER A 57 2.02 28.17 -31.37
C SER A 57 0.73 28.43 -32.16
N PHE A 58 -0.10 27.39 -32.28
CA PHE A 58 -1.37 27.42 -33.02
C PHE A 58 -2.36 28.49 -32.53
N PHE A 59 -2.06 29.13 -31.40
CA PHE A 59 -2.93 30.08 -30.77
C PHE A 59 -2.20 31.40 -30.49
N SER A 60 -2.60 32.43 -31.21
CA SER A 60 -2.23 33.82 -30.95
C SER A 60 -3.03 34.32 -29.75
N TYR A 61 -2.53 34.05 -28.53
CA TYR A 61 -3.27 34.42 -27.32
C TYR A 61 -2.85 35.78 -26.73
N PRO A 62 -3.79 36.51 -26.09
CA PRO A 62 -3.44 37.68 -25.28
C PRO A 62 -2.55 37.27 -24.09
N LYS A 63 -1.70 38.21 -23.62
CA LYS A 63 -0.65 37.98 -22.59
C LYS A 63 -1.12 37.29 -21.30
N VAL A 64 -2.42 37.35 -20.98
CA VAL A 64 -3.02 36.70 -19.80
C VAL A 64 -3.08 35.17 -19.95
N VAL A 65 -3.18 34.65 -21.18
CA VAL A 65 -3.19 33.21 -21.47
C VAL A 65 -1.78 32.63 -21.52
N LEU A 66 -0.75 33.48 -21.57
CA LEU A 66 0.64 33.03 -21.57
C LEU A 66 0.99 32.23 -20.31
N ALA A 67 0.34 32.49 -19.17
CA ALA A 67 0.56 31.75 -17.93
C ALA A 67 -0.24 30.42 -17.84
N PHE A 68 -1.21 30.20 -18.73
CA PHE A 68 -2.08 29.02 -18.71
C PHE A 68 -1.31 27.68 -18.73
N PRO A 69 -0.23 27.49 -19.52
CA PRO A 69 0.54 26.25 -19.53
C PRO A 69 1.18 25.93 -18.18
N VAL A 70 1.60 26.96 -17.44
CA VAL A 70 2.21 26.81 -16.12
C VAL A 70 1.16 26.41 -15.09
N PHE A 71 -0.02 27.04 -15.11
CA PHE A 71 -1.13 26.66 -14.24
C PHE A 71 -1.61 25.23 -14.53
N LEU A 72 -1.70 24.85 -15.80
CA LEU A 72 -2.09 23.50 -16.20
C LEU A 72 -1.05 22.47 -15.75
N ALA A 73 0.25 22.75 -15.96
CA ALA A 73 1.34 21.89 -15.50
C ALA A 73 1.39 21.76 -13.97
N ALA A 74 1.17 22.86 -13.24
CA ALA A 74 1.10 22.86 -11.79
C ALA A 74 -0.09 22.04 -11.29
N PHE A 75 -1.28 22.27 -11.85
CA PHE A 75 -2.49 21.50 -11.52
C PHE A 75 -2.31 20.00 -11.79
N TRP A 76 -1.72 19.66 -12.93
CA TRP A 76 -1.40 18.28 -13.29
C TRP A 76 -0.43 17.66 -12.28
N TYR A 77 0.62 18.38 -11.91
CA TYR A 77 1.57 17.93 -10.90
C TYR A 77 0.90 17.68 -9.54
N PHE A 78 0.02 18.58 -9.09
CA PHE A 78 -0.78 18.37 -7.87
C PHE A 78 -1.65 17.12 -7.96
N MET A 79 -2.33 16.88 -9.10
CA MET A 79 -3.10 15.65 -9.32
C MET A 79 -2.25 14.39 -9.21
N VAL A 80 -1.04 14.39 -9.77
CA VAL A 80 -0.11 13.24 -9.67
C VAL A 80 0.29 12.98 -8.20
N ILE A 81 0.57 14.04 -7.42
CA ILE A 81 0.91 13.92 -6.00
C ILE A 81 -0.28 13.40 -5.18
N THR A 82 -1.47 13.94 -5.37
CA THR A 82 -2.65 13.52 -4.61
C THR A 82 -3.01 12.08 -4.93
N PHE A 83 -2.90 11.68 -6.20
CA PHE A 83 -3.08 10.29 -6.63
C PHE A 83 -2.03 9.35 -5.99
N HIS A 84 -0.77 9.79 -5.89
CA HIS A 84 0.27 9.05 -5.17
C HIS A 84 -0.11 8.81 -3.71
N TYR A 85 -0.56 9.85 -3.02
CA TYR A 85 -0.98 9.76 -1.62
C TYR A 85 -2.21 8.87 -1.43
N ALA A 86 -3.19 8.96 -2.33
CA ALA A 86 -4.41 8.16 -2.30
C ALA A 86 -4.08 6.66 -2.45
N LEU A 87 -3.22 6.30 -3.41
CA LEU A 87 -2.80 4.91 -3.61
C LEU A 87 -1.98 4.38 -2.44
N LYS A 88 -1.07 5.18 -1.88
CA LYS A 88 -0.29 4.80 -0.68
C LYS A 88 -1.21 4.45 0.49
N ARG A 89 -2.26 5.25 0.72
CA ARG A 89 -3.25 5.01 1.77
C ARG A 89 -4.13 3.79 1.48
N GLY A 90 -4.53 3.59 0.22
CA GLY A 90 -5.31 2.43 -0.23
C GLY A 90 -4.57 1.11 -0.03
N VAL A 91 -3.28 1.05 -0.36
CA VAL A 91 -2.45 -0.16 -0.19
C VAL A 91 -2.33 -0.56 1.28
N LEU A 92 -2.10 0.40 2.17
CA LEU A 92 -2.05 0.15 3.61
C LEU A 92 -3.36 -0.46 4.11
N ARG A 93 -4.51 0.10 3.72
CA ARG A 93 -5.83 -0.42 4.11
C ARG A 93 -6.07 -1.83 3.61
N ASN A 94 -5.71 -2.12 2.36
CA ASN A 94 -5.87 -3.46 1.78
C ASN A 94 -4.95 -4.50 2.45
N ARG A 95 -3.74 -4.11 2.84
CA ARG A 95 -2.83 -4.97 3.59
C ARG A 95 -3.42 -5.34 4.95
N VAL A 96 -3.90 -4.34 5.71
CA VAL A 96 -4.54 -4.56 7.01
C VAL A 96 -5.75 -5.50 6.88
N SER A 97 -6.59 -5.31 5.87
CA SER A 97 -7.74 -6.19 5.64
C SER A 97 -7.33 -7.63 5.33
N ASN A 98 -6.29 -7.82 4.51
CA ASN A 98 -5.75 -9.15 4.21
C ASN A 98 -5.13 -9.81 5.44
N ASP A 99 -4.39 -9.06 6.26
CA ASP A 99 -3.77 -9.55 7.49
C ASP A 99 -4.86 -9.94 8.52
N GLN A 100 -5.92 -9.12 8.66
CA GLN A 100 -7.08 -9.46 9.50
C GLN A 100 -7.78 -10.75 9.04
N LYS A 101 -7.95 -10.93 7.73
CA LYS A 101 -8.58 -12.13 7.17
C LYS A 101 -7.75 -13.39 7.46
N LYS A 102 -6.42 -13.30 7.35
CA LYS A 102 -5.50 -14.39 7.71
C LYS A 102 -5.56 -14.69 9.21
N ASN A 103 -5.43 -13.68 10.05
CA ASN A 103 -5.48 -13.84 11.50
C ASN A 103 -6.80 -14.46 11.96
N TYR A 104 -7.92 -14.09 11.33
CA TYR A 104 -9.23 -14.68 11.62
C TYR A 104 -9.30 -16.17 11.23
N GLN A 105 -8.76 -16.54 10.07
CA GLN A 105 -8.71 -17.95 9.64
C GLN A 105 -7.81 -18.79 10.54
N GLU A 106 -6.67 -18.24 10.98
CA GLU A 106 -5.77 -18.87 11.94
C GLU A 106 -6.45 -19.04 13.30
N ALA A 107 -7.16 -18.01 13.79
CA ALA A 107 -7.92 -18.09 15.05
C ALA A 107 -9.00 -19.18 15.00
N LEU A 108 -9.77 -19.27 13.91
CA LEU A 108 -10.77 -20.33 13.72
C LEU A 108 -10.15 -21.73 13.66
N PHE A 109 -8.93 -21.85 13.13
CA PHE A 109 -8.23 -23.12 13.08
C PHE A 109 -7.75 -23.56 14.45
N LEU A 110 -7.19 -22.62 15.23
CA LEU A 110 -6.78 -22.84 16.62
C LEU A 110 -7.97 -23.24 17.50
N GLU A 111 -9.11 -22.53 17.39
CA GLU A 111 -10.33 -22.85 18.15
C GLU A 111 -10.80 -24.29 17.86
N LYS A 112 -10.73 -24.74 16.60
CA LYS A 112 -11.09 -26.12 16.24
C LYS A 112 -10.15 -27.16 16.84
N ILE A 113 -8.87 -26.85 16.98
CA ILE A 113 -7.89 -27.75 17.62
C ILE A 113 -8.18 -27.81 19.12
N GLU A 114 -8.28 -26.66 19.79
CA GLU A 114 -8.56 -26.56 21.23
C GLU A 114 -9.87 -27.28 21.59
N ARG A 115 -10.93 -27.09 20.79
CA ARG A 115 -12.20 -27.79 21.01
C ARG A 115 -12.05 -29.31 20.92
N ARG A 116 -11.25 -29.82 19.98
CA ARG A 116 -10.99 -31.27 19.85
C ARG A 116 -10.21 -31.81 21.04
N GLU A 117 -9.23 -31.08 21.53
CA GLU A 117 -8.46 -31.45 22.71
C GLU A 117 -9.32 -31.43 23.97
N PHE A 118 -10.15 -30.40 24.14
CA PHE A 118 -11.08 -30.30 25.25
C PHE A 118 -12.12 -31.44 25.27
N ILE A 119 -12.64 -31.84 24.10
CA ILE A 119 -13.55 -33.00 24.00
C ILE A 119 -12.81 -34.29 24.39
N LYS A 120 -11.57 -34.49 23.95
CA LYS A 120 -10.78 -35.67 24.33
C LYS A 120 -10.49 -35.69 25.84
N PHE A 121 -10.11 -34.55 26.40
CA PHE A 121 -9.84 -34.40 27.83
C PHE A 121 -11.08 -34.65 28.68
N SER A 122 -12.23 -34.06 28.31
CA SER A 122 -13.49 -34.26 29.03
C SER A 122 -14.00 -35.70 28.96
N LYS A 123 -13.86 -36.39 27.82
CA LYS A 123 -14.15 -37.84 27.71
C LYS A 123 -13.28 -38.67 28.65
N ARG A 124 -11.95 -38.47 28.62
CA ARG A 124 -11.03 -39.16 29.54
C ARG A 124 -11.37 -38.89 31.00
N LYS A 125 -11.70 -37.64 31.36
CA LYS A 125 -12.08 -37.29 32.73
C LYS A 125 -13.35 -38.02 33.18
N LYS A 126 -14.35 -38.14 32.30
CA LYS A 126 -15.57 -38.92 32.57
C LYS A 126 -15.27 -40.41 32.74
N GLU A 127 -14.48 -40.99 31.85
CA GLU A 127 -14.07 -42.41 31.93
C GLU A 127 -13.32 -42.71 33.24
N ILE A 128 -12.44 -41.81 33.70
CA ILE A 128 -11.73 -41.95 34.99
C ILE A 128 -12.70 -41.89 36.18
N LEU A 129 -13.73 -41.04 36.10
CA LEU A 129 -14.75 -40.89 37.15
C LEU A 129 -15.71 -42.08 37.20
N GLU A 130 -16.11 -42.62 36.06
CA GLU A 130 -17.03 -43.76 35.93
C GLU A 130 -16.36 -45.10 36.29
N ASN A 131 -15.09 -45.31 35.90
CA ASN A 131 -14.41 -46.60 36.10
C ASN A 131 -13.72 -46.76 37.46
N GLY A 132 -13.82 -45.78 38.37
CA GLY A 132 -13.32 -45.88 39.73
C GLY A 132 -11.80 -46.09 39.83
N ALA A 133 -11.06 -44.99 39.97
CA ALA A 133 -9.67 -44.93 40.45
C ALA A 133 -8.61 -45.70 39.62
N TYR A 134 -8.06 -45.00 38.62
CA TYR A 134 -6.62 -45.04 38.38
C TYR A 134 -6.20 -43.63 37.93
N GLU A 135 -5.40 -42.92 38.73
CA GLU A 135 -4.74 -41.70 38.25
C GLU A 135 -3.58 -42.13 37.34
N PRO A 136 -3.64 -41.89 36.02
CA PRO A 136 -2.44 -42.01 35.22
C PRO A 136 -1.50 -40.87 35.63
N LYS A 137 -0.25 -41.21 36.00
CA LYS A 137 0.79 -40.22 36.30
C LYS A 137 0.85 -39.20 35.17
N LEU A 138 0.52 -37.96 35.52
CA LEU A 138 0.45 -36.82 34.62
C LEU A 138 1.86 -36.48 34.13
N TYR A 139 2.36 -37.12 33.07
CA TYR A 139 3.49 -36.57 32.33
C TYR A 139 2.98 -35.39 31.50
N ARG A 140 2.82 -34.26 32.17
CA ARG A 140 2.34 -32.98 31.63
C ARG A 140 3.43 -32.40 30.72
N LYS A 141 3.45 -32.82 29.45
CA LYS A 141 4.22 -32.14 28.39
C LYS A 141 3.60 -30.79 28.00
N ASP A 142 2.37 -30.54 28.48
CA ASP A 142 1.53 -29.39 28.13
C ASP A 142 1.80 -28.15 29.01
N GLU A 143 2.52 -28.30 30.12
CA GLU A 143 2.88 -27.18 31.03
C GLU A 143 3.97 -26.27 30.42
N CYS A 144 4.77 -26.82 29.50
CA CYS A 144 5.82 -26.06 28.81
C CYS A 144 5.23 -25.10 27.75
N ASN A 145 4.01 -25.36 27.27
CA ASN A 145 3.36 -24.50 26.27
C ASN A 145 2.43 -23.45 26.88
N LEU A 146 1.81 -23.70 28.05
CA LEU A 146 1.05 -22.66 28.75
C LEU A 146 1.95 -21.57 29.35
N THR A 147 3.13 -21.94 29.85
CA THR A 147 4.11 -20.97 30.37
C THR A 147 4.79 -20.12 29.30
N LEU A 148 4.66 -20.50 28.01
CA LEU A 148 5.19 -19.71 26.89
C LEU A 148 4.33 -18.47 26.59
N PHE A 149 3.03 -18.53 26.88
CA PHE A 149 2.09 -17.42 26.64
C PHE A 149 1.84 -16.55 27.88
N ASP A 150 2.08 -17.08 29.08
CA ASP A 150 1.89 -16.36 30.35
C ASP A 150 3.11 -15.57 30.83
N ASN A 151 4.18 -15.46 30.02
CA ASN A 151 5.37 -14.70 30.40
C ASN A 151 5.41 -13.31 29.74
N PRO A 152 4.97 -12.22 30.42
CA PRO A 152 5.08 -10.86 29.90
C PRO A 152 6.51 -10.29 29.85
N SER A 153 7.56 -11.09 30.13
CA SER A 153 8.93 -10.58 30.31
C SER A 153 9.90 -10.72 29.13
N SER A 154 9.52 -11.26 27.97
CA SER A 154 10.45 -11.40 26.81
C SER A 154 10.40 -10.24 25.80
N LYS A 155 9.85 -9.08 26.18
CA LYS A 155 10.15 -7.81 25.48
C LYS A 155 11.58 -7.39 25.80
N ASN A 156 12.56 -8.02 25.16
CA ASN A 156 13.88 -7.46 24.91
C ASN A 156 14.59 -8.31 23.87
N PHE A 157 14.32 -8.03 22.59
CA PHE A 157 15.31 -8.23 21.55
C PHE A 157 15.47 -6.90 20.82
N ARG A 158 16.71 -6.39 20.92
CA ARG A 158 17.27 -5.27 20.16
C ARG A 158 17.21 -5.55 18.66
#